data_AF-A0A517MKG2-F1
#
_entry.id   AF-A0A517MKG2-F1
#
_cell.length_a   1.000
_cell.length_b   1.000
_cell.length_c   1.000
_cell.angle_alpha   90.00
_cell.angle_beta   90.00
_cell.angle_gamma   90.00
#
_symmetry.space_group_name_H-M   'P 1'
#
loop_
_entity.id
_entity.type
_entity.pdbx_description
1 polymer ?
#
loop_
_entity_poly.entity_id
_entity_poly.type
_entity_poly.pdbx_seq_one_letter_code
_entity_poly.pdbx_strand_id
1 'polypeptide(L)'
;MLILNGLLVAQQDSSSFIWLVVASVAIVAFVLVLFAIFASYFGLWIQSALTGAKVGFADLLGMTFRKVNTRRIVRAKIMAVQAGLIDPDLTTRALEAHALAGGNVQQVTRALIAAKKAKTISLTFKEATAIDLAGRDVLESVQTSVYPKVIDCPPRGAVKASLDAVAKDGIQLKVKARVTVRANLQQLIGGATEETIIARVGEGIVSAIGSAANHKAVLENPDVISKAVLAKRLDSQTAFEIVSIDIADIDVGANIGARLQADQAEADTQVARARAENKRASAVAAEKEMEAKVEESRAQLVLAQAAVPEAMADAFRNGTLGILDYFKLQNISADTDMRKALAVTTKDNSDAYSDNNQRR
;
A
#
# COMPACT_ATOMS: atom_id res chain seq x y z
N MET A 1 14.37 97.53 47.43
CA MET A 1 15.02 96.63 46.45
C MET A 1 15.88 95.53 47.07
N LEU A 2 15.80 95.26 48.39
CA LEU A 2 16.61 94.24 49.09
C LEU A 2 15.81 93.04 49.63
N ILE A 3 14.47 93.11 49.61
CA ILE A 3 13.60 92.05 50.16
C ILE A 3 13.09 91.10 49.05
N LEU A 4 13.15 91.52 47.78
CA LEU A 4 12.74 90.69 46.64
C LEU A 4 13.82 89.70 46.18
N ASN A 5 15.11 89.98 46.42
CA ASN A 5 16.20 89.09 46.03
C ASN A 5 16.43 87.92 47.01
N GLY A 6 15.94 88.01 48.25
CA GLY A 6 16.03 86.90 49.22
C GLY A 6 15.02 85.78 48.96
N LEU A 7 13.88 86.11 48.36
CA LEU A 7 12.81 85.12 48.09
C LEU A 7 13.08 84.30 46.83
N LEU A 8 13.79 84.88 45.85
CA LEU A 8 14.20 84.19 44.61
C LEU A 8 15.38 83.23 44.81
N VAL A 9 16.26 83.49 45.77
CA VAL A 9 17.39 82.59 46.11
C VAL A 9 16.92 81.38 46.92
N ALA A 10 15.99 81.56 47.87
CA ALA A 10 15.45 80.46 48.66
C ALA A 10 14.60 79.46 47.84
N GLN A 11 13.96 79.93 46.76
CA GLN A 11 13.19 79.07 45.86
C GLN A 11 14.09 78.31 44.87
N GLN A 12 15.26 78.85 44.53
CA GLN A 12 16.25 78.21 43.66
C GLN A 12 16.99 77.07 44.38
N ASP A 13 17.38 77.26 45.65
CA ASP A 13 18.04 76.22 46.46
C ASP A 13 17.13 75.01 46.74
N SER A 14 15.83 75.26 46.95
CA SER A 14 14.84 74.19 47.16
C SER A 14 14.71 73.31 45.91
N SER A 15 14.73 73.91 44.71
CA SER A 15 14.67 73.17 43.45
C SER A 15 15.94 72.35 43.20
N SER A 16 17.13 72.93 43.45
CA SER A 16 18.42 72.25 43.28
C SER A 16 18.60 71.11 44.28
N PHE A 17 18.12 71.26 45.53
CA PHE A 17 18.13 70.21 46.53
C PHE A 17 17.22 69.02 46.15
N ILE A 18 16.02 69.30 45.61
CA ILE A 18 15.12 68.25 45.10
C ILE A 18 15.77 67.48 43.95
N TRP A 19 16.43 68.15 42.99
CA TRP A 19 17.15 67.48 41.91
C TRP A 19 18.34 66.64 42.39
N LEU A 20 19.07 67.09 43.42
CA LEU A 20 20.15 66.32 44.04
C LEU A 20 19.63 65.07 44.77
N VAL A 21 18.52 65.19 45.50
CA VAL A 21 17.88 64.06 46.18
C VAL A 21 17.35 63.06 45.15
N VAL A 22 16.66 63.52 44.10
CA VAL A 22 16.18 62.67 43.00
C VAL A 22 17.35 61.98 42.27
N ALA A 23 18.45 62.69 42.01
CA ALA A 23 19.66 62.12 41.41
C ALA A 23 20.30 61.06 42.33
N SER A 24 20.38 61.32 43.64
CA SER A 24 20.93 60.34 44.60
C SER A 24 20.07 59.08 44.69
N VAL A 25 18.74 59.23 44.73
CA VAL A 25 17.80 58.10 44.72
C VAL A 25 17.87 57.33 43.41
N ALA A 26 18.00 58.01 42.27
CA ALA A 26 18.19 57.38 40.97
C ALA A 26 19.51 56.60 40.88
N ILE A 27 20.61 57.13 41.44
CA ILE A 27 21.91 56.45 41.50
C ILE A 27 21.83 55.20 42.40
N VAL A 28 21.24 55.32 43.59
CA VAL A 28 21.07 54.19 44.51
C VAL A 28 20.17 53.11 43.89
N ALA A 29 19.07 53.51 43.24
CA ALA A 29 18.21 52.59 42.51
C ALA A 29 18.94 51.90 41.35
N PHE A 30 19.76 52.64 40.59
CA PHE A 30 20.57 52.10 39.50
C PHE A 30 21.60 51.08 40.00
N VAL A 31 22.30 51.38 41.10
CA VAL A 31 23.24 50.46 41.74
C VAL A 31 22.54 49.20 42.26
N LEU A 32 21.36 49.35 42.89
CA LEU A 32 20.57 48.21 43.35
C LEU A 32 20.11 47.32 42.18
N VAL A 33 19.69 47.90 41.06
CA VAL A 33 19.30 47.16 39.86
C VAL A 33 20.51 46.41 39.28
N LEU A 34 21.66 47.06 39.14
CA LEU A 34 22.89 46.39 38.69
C LEU A 34 23.31 45.25 39.62
N PHE A 35 23.20 45.45 40.94
CA PHE A 35 23.50 44.43 41.93
C PHE A 35 22.52 43.25 41.84
N ALA A 36 21.22 43.51 41.68
CA ALA A 36 20.21 42.46 41.52
C ALA A 36 20.44 41.63 40.25
N ILE A 37 20.78 42.29 39.13
CA ILE A 37 21.17 41.62 37.88
C ILE A 37 22.40 40.76 38.14
N PHE A 38 23.47 41.32 38.69
CA PHE A 38 24.70 40.59 38.99
C PHE A 38 24.45 39.36 39.88
N ALA A 39 23.71 39.52 40.98
CA ALA A 39 23.37 38.46 41.91
C ALA A 39 22.58 37.32 41.22
N SER A 40 21.69 37.64 40.27
CA SER A 40 20.89 36.64 39.56
C SER A 40 21.73 35.71 38.66
N TYR A 41 22.81 36.23 38.05
CA TYR A 41 23.71 35.46 37.18
C TYR A 41 24.89 34.86 37.94
N PHE A 42 25.23 35.40 39.10
CA PHE A 42 26.36 34.96 39.92
C PHE A 42 26.30 33.46 40.25
N GLY A 43 25.13 32.94 40.60
CA GLY A 43 24.94 31.50 40.88
C GLY A 43 25.21 30.61 39.66
N LEU A 44 24.78 31.01 38.47
CA LEU A 44 25.04 30.27 37.22
C LEU A 44 26.51 30.33 36.83
N TRP A 45 27.15 31.48 37.01
CA TRP A 45 28.57 31.67 36.74
C TRP A 45 29.44 30.78 37.62
N ILE A 46 29.21 30.79 38.94
CA ILE A 46 29.91 29.89 39.89
C ILE A 46 29.72 28.44 39.49
N GLN A 47 28.49 28.02 39.20
CA GLN A 47 28.20 26.64 38.81
C GLN A 47 28.99 26.23 37.55
N SER A 48 29.10 27.13 36.56
CA SER A 48 29.87 26.88 35.34
C SER A 48 31.38 26.87 35.56
N ALA A 49 31.89 27.68 36.48
CA ALA A 49 33.30 27.77 36.82
C ALA A 49 33.77 26.51 37.58
N LEU A 50 33.02 26.10 38.61
CA LEU A 50 33.32 24.91 39.42
C LEU A 50 33.29 23.62 38.61
N THR A 51 32.43 23.54 37.60
CA THR A 51 32.26 22.35 36.76
C THR A 51 33.18 22.33 35.54
N GLY A 52 34.02 23.35 35.36
CA GLY A 52 34.95 23.45 34.23
C GLY A 52 34.28 23.74 32.88
N ALA A 53 33.03 24.21 32.88
CA ALA A 53 32.26 24.50 31.67
C ALA A 53 32.75 25.74 30.90
N LYS A 54 33.62 26.56 31.53
CA LYS A 54 34.28 27.76 30.95
C LYS A 54 33.30 28.74 30.29
N VAL A 55 32.16 29.03 30.93
CA VAL A 55 31.24 30.08 30.48
C VAL A 55 31.58 31.38 31.23
N GLY A 56 32.01 32.41 30.49
CA GLY A 56 32.40 33.69 31.08
C GLY A 56 31.21 34.53 31.53
N PHE A 57 31.43 35.47 32.44
CA PHE A 57 30.38 36.43 32.84
C PHE A 57 29.90 37.29 31.66
N ALA A 58 30.83 37.67 30.77
CA ALA A 58 30.51 38.37 29.52
C ALA A 58 29.61 37.54 28.59
N ASP A 59 29.76 36.22 28.56
CA ASP A 59 28.91 35.34 27.74
C ASP A 59 27.48 35.29 28.30
N LEU A 60 27.32 35.21 29.63
CA LEU A 60 26.00 35.21 30.28
C LEU A 60 25.23 36.50 30.01
N LEU A 61 25.92 37.64 30.05
CA LEU A 61 25.34 38.93 29.73
C LEU A 61 25.01 39.02 28.22
N GLY A 62 25.92 38.54 27.35
CA GLY A 62 25.70 38.47 25.91
C GLY A 62 24.48 37.62 25.52
N MET A 63 24.28 36.47 26.17
CA MET A 63 23.09 35.62 25.97
C MET A 63 21.79 36.35 26.31
N THR A 64 21.83 37.19 27.36
CA THR A 64 20.67 37.98 27.80
C THR A 64 20.30 39.03 26.75
N PHE A 65 21.28 39.72 26.16
CA PHE A 65 21.02 40.66 25.05
C PHE A 65 20.50 39.97 23.79
N ARG A 66 20.97 38.74 23.50
CA ARG A 66 20.48 37.92 22.39
C ARG A 66 19.12 37.24 22.67
N LYS A 67 18.52 37.49 23.84
CA LYS A 67 17.26 36.88 24.30
C LYS A 67 17.27 35.34 24.31
N VAL A 68 18.43 34.74 24.58
CA VAL A 68 18.56 33.27 24.70
C VAL A 68 18.43 32.85 26.16
N ASN A 69 17.85 31.69 26.42
CA ASN A 69 17.70 31.17 27.78
C ASN A 69 19.05 30.73 28.36
N THR A 70 19.73 31.63 29.07
CA THR A 70 21.05 31.44 29.70
C THR A 70 21.11 30.18 30.57
N ARG A 71 20.06 29.93 31.36
CA ARG A 71 20.00 28.77 32.27
C ARG A 71 19.99 27.45 31.50
N ARG A 72 19.30 27.37 30.35
CA ARG A 72 19.27 26.16 29.52
C ARG A 72 20.63 25.87 28.90
N ILE A 73 21.30 26.89 28.36
CA ILE A 73 22.63 26.74 27.73
C ILE A 73 23.69 26.35 28.75
N VAL A 74 23.77 27.03 29.89
CA VAL A 74 24.76 26.74 30.93
C VAL A 74 24.60 25.30 31.42
N ARG A 75 23.37 24.85 31.71
CA ARG A 75 23.12 23.46 32.12
C ARG A 75 23.49 22.45 31.04
N ALA A 76 23.17 22.73 29.78
CA ALA A 76 23.56 21.87 28.66
C ALA A 76 25.09 21.75 28.54
N LYS A 77 25.81 22.88 28.65
CA LYS A 77 27.27 22.92 28.60
C LYS A 77 27.90 22.19 29.79
N ILE A 78 27.36 22.36 30.99
CA ILE A 78 27.79 21.62 32.19
C ILE A 78 27.60 20.12 31.97
N MET A 79 26.42 19.68 31.53
CA MET A 79 26.16 18.26 31.24
C MET A 79 27.13 17.69 30.20
N ALA A 80 27.42 18.45 29.14
CA ALA A 80 28.37 18.05 28.11
C ALA A 80 29.79 17.85 28.67
N VAL A 81 30.29 18.80 29.45
CA VAL A 81 31.64 18.75 30.02
C VAL A 81 31.76 17.65 31.07
N GLN A 82 30.75 17.49 31.93
CA GLN A 82 30.73 16.43 32.96
C GLN A 82 30.60 15.02 32.35
N ALA A 83 29.93 14.89 31.20
CA ALA A 83 29.95 13.66 30.40
C ALA A 83 31.25 13.48 29.59
N GLY A 84 32.15 14.44 29.64
CA GLY A 84 33.42 14.46 28.92
C GLY A 84 33.25 14.48 27.41
N LEU A 85 32.19 15.08 26.86
CA LEU A 85 32.02 15.18 25.40
C LEU A 85 33.21 15.97 24.80
N ILE A 86 34.00 15.31 23.96
CA ILE A 86 35.15 15.91 23.25
C ILE A 86 34.71 16.11 21.80
N ASP A 87 33.97 17.18 21.55
CA ASP A 87 33.59 17.57 20.20
C ASP A 87 34.06 19.03 19.98
N PRO A 88 34.91 19.30 18.96
CA PRO A 88 35.39 20.65 18.67
C PRO A 88 34.27 21.63 18.33
N ASP A 89 33.16 21.14 17.78
CA ASP A 89 32.02 21.98 17.39
C ASP A 89 31.11 22.33 18.58
N LEU A 90 31.26 21.64 19.73
CA LEU A 90 30.46 21.84 20.94
C LEU A 90 30.91 23.07 21.75
N THR A 91 30.79 24.24 21.15
CA THR A 91 31.12 25.53 21.77
C THR A 91 29.89 26.20 22.40
N THR A 92 30.11 27.11 23.35
CA THR A 92 29.01 27.91 23.95
C THR A 92 28.24 28.68 22.88
N ARG A 93 28.96 29.25 21.90
CA ARG A 93 28.36 29.96 20.75
C ARG A 93 27.54 29.04 19.85
N ALA A 94 27.98 27.80 19.63
CA ALA A 94 27.23 26.84 18.83
C ALA A 94 25.92 26.41 19.52
N LEU A 95 25.94 26.22 20.85
CA LEU A 95 24.73 25.97 21.65
C LEU A 95 23.77 27.16 21.62
N GLU A 96 24.29 28.40 21.67
CA GLU A 96 23.49 29.62 21.50
C GLU A 96 22.88 29.71 20.10
N ALA A 97 23.67 29.45 19.06
CA ALA A 97 23.21 29.49 17.67
C ALA A 97 22.09 28.48 17.43
N HIS A 98 22.22 27.27 17.97
CA HIS A 98 21.17 26.24 17.89
C HIS A 98 19.87 26.67 18.61
N ALA A 99 20.00 27.27 19.80
CA ALA A 99 18.85 27.79 20.53
C ALA A 99 18.14 28.93 19.79
N LEU A 100 18.91 29.82 19.14
CA LEU A 100 18.39 30.92 18.33
C LEU A 100 17.72 30.42 17.04
N ALA A 101 18.20 29.32 16.47
CA ALA A 101 17.56 28.63 15.36
C ALA A 101 16.25 27.91 15.74
N GLY A 102 15.85 27.94 17.02
CA GLY A 102 14.62 27.34 17.53
C GLY A 102 14.78 25.90 18.02
N GLY A 103 16.01 25.37 18.07
CA GLY A 103 16.30 24.00 18.49
C GLY A 103 16.34 23.79 20.01
N ASN A 104 16.23 22.52 20.44
CA ASN A 104 16.27 22.10 21.83
C ASN A 104 17.67 21.65 22.27
N VAL A 105 18.44 22.61 22.79
CA VAL A 105 19.81 22.39 23.29
C VAL A 105 19.90 21.27 24.33
N GLN A 106 18.92 21.15 25.23
CA GLN A 106 18.98 20.14 26.29
C GLN A 106 18.80 18.72 25.75
N GLN A 107 17.90 18.55 24.78
CA GLN A 107 17.63 17.27 24.15
C GLN A 107 18.81 16.79 23.31
N VAL A 108 19.37 17.67 22.48
CA VAL A 108 20.60 17.41 21.71
C VAL A 108 21.75 16.99 22.63
N THR A 109 21.98 17.71 23.73
CA THR A 109 23.05 17.38 24.66
C THR A 109 22.83 16.00 25.30
N ARG A 110 21.60 15.68 25.72
CA ARG A 110 21.29 14.35 26.27
C ARG A 110 21.48 13.24 25.24
N ALA A 111 21.11 13.49 23.99
CA ALA A 111 21.31 12.54 22.90
C ALA A 111 22.80 12.25 22.67
N LEU A 112 23.65 13.29 22.65
CA LEU A 112 25.11 13.13 22.52
C LEU A 112 25.71 12.35 23.69
N ILE A 113 25.23 12.58 24.92
CA ILE A 113 25.66 11.82 26.10
C ILE A 113 25.26 10.35 25.98
N ALA A 114 24.03 10.08 25.53
CA ALA A 114 23.54 8.72 25.32
C ALA A 114 24.36 7.99 24.23
N ALA A 115 24.63 8.66 23.11
CA ALA A 115 25.44 8.12 22.01
C ALA A 115 26.87 7.78 22.49
N LYS A 116 27.51 8.70 23.20
CA LYS A 116 28.85 8.47 23.76
C LYS A 116 28.88 7.29 24.74
N LYS A 117 27.88 7.17 25.61
CA LYS A 117 27.79 6.05 26.57
C LYS A 117 27.62 4.70 25.85
N ALA A 118 26.92 4.68 24.73
CA ALA A 118 26.75 3.47 23.93
C ALA A 118 28.02 3.02 23.21
N LYS A 119 29.02 3.92 23.01
CA LYS A 119 30.32 3.71 22.33
C LYS A 119 30.27 3.26 20.86
N THR A 120 29.20 2.61 20.42
CA THR A 120 29.00 2.10 19.07
C THR A 120 28.47 3.15 18.10
N ILE A 121 28.07 4.32 18.62
CA ILE A 121 27.43 5.39 17.85
C ILE A 121 28.37 6.61 17.83
N SER A 122 28.81 6.99 16.63
CA SER A 122 29.44 8.28 16.38
C SER A 122 28.37 9.31 16.01
N LEU A 123 28.02 10.19 16.94
CA LEU A 123 27.11 11.31 16.70
C LEU A 123 27.85 12.60 17.01
N THR A 124 28.01 13.46 16.00
CA THR A 124 28.60 14.78 16.15
C THR A 124 27.55 15.81 16.58
N PHE A 125 27.99 16.92 17.18
CA PHE A 125 27.09 18.02 17.55
C PHE A 125 26.33 18.55 16.34
N LYS A 126 26.99 18.72 15.19
CA LYS A 126 26.35 19.19 13.95
C LYS A 126 25.22 18.27 13.48
N GLU A 127 25.47 16.97 13.41
CA GLU A 127 24.45 15.98 13.02
C GLU A 127 23.26 15.99 13.98
N ALA A 128 23.53 16.01 15.29
CA ALA A 128 22.48 16.06 16.31
C ALA A 128 21.63 17.33 16.19
N THR A 129 22.24 18.49 15.95
CA THR A 129 21.50 19.74 15.72
C THR A 129 20.69 19.72 14.42
N ALA A 130 21.21 19.09 13.35
CA ALA A 130 20.49 18.98 12.08
C ALA A 130 19.23 18.10 12.23
N ILE A 131 19.32 17.00 12.97
CA ILE A 131 18.18 16.12 13.24
C ILE A 131 17.10 16.86 14.04
N ASP A 132 17.51 17.61 15.07
CA ASP A 132 16.60 18.40 15.91
C ASP A 132 15.89 19.50 15.11
N LEU A 133 16.63 20.25 14.28
CA LEU A 133 16.06 21.29 13.41
C LEU A 133 15.15 20.71 12.31
N ALA A 134 15.37 19.46 11.90
CA ALA A 134 14.45 18.74 11.01
C ALA A 134 13.14 18.32 11.70
N GLY A 135 12.97 18.63 13.00
CA GLY A 135 11.76 18.33 13.77
C GLY A 135 11.66 16.86 14.22
N ARG A 136 12.80 16.16 14.32
CA ARG A 136 12.88 14.78 14.80
C ARG A 136 13.45 14.72 16.21
N ASP A 137 12.96 13.78 17.02
CA ASP A 137 13.50 13.55 18.36
C ASP A 137 14.86 12.82 18.28
N VAL A 138 15.93 13.58 18.43
CA VAL A 138 17.32 13.06 18.42
C VAL A 138 17.55 12.07 19.55
N LEU A 139 16.98 12.32 20.73
CA LEU A 139 17.22 11.51 21.92
C LEU A 139 16.55 10.15 21.76
N GLU A 140 15.30 10.13 21.33
CA GLU A 140 14.58 8.88 21.02
C GLU A 140 15.33 8.10 19.94
N SER A 141 15.77 8.76 18.88
CA SER A 141 16.48 8.11 17.77
C SER A 141 17.79 7.44 18.22
N VAL A 142 18.58 8.12 19.08
CA VAL A 142 19.78 7.52 19.68
C VAL A 142 19.40 6.35 20.59
N GLN A 143 18.35 6.49 21.41
CA GLN A 143 17.89 5.40 22.28
C GLN A 143 17.46 4.18 21.47
N THR A 144 16.70 4.35 20.40
CA THR A 144 16.29 3.25 19.50
C THR A 144 17.47 2.63 18.76
N SER A 145 18.53 3.38 18.50
CA SER A 145 19.77 2.83 17.92
C SER A 145 20.56 1.95 18.90
N VAL A 146 20.41 2.17 20.22
CA VAL A 146 21.05 1.38 21.29
C VAL A 146 20.17 0.23 21.73
N TYR A 147 18.88 0.49 21.88
CA TYR A 147 17.84 -0.45 22.29
C TYR A 147 16.84 -0.57 21.13
N PRO A 148 16.99 -1.61 20.29
CA PRO A 148 16.10 -1.82 19.16
C PRO A 148 14.63 -1.87 19.59
N LYS A 149 13.76 -1.29 18.77
CA LYS A 149 12.32 -1.26 18.98
C LYS A 149 11.68 -2.40 18.18
N VAL A 150 10.71 -3.08 18.79
CA VAL A 150 9.94 -4.13 18.12
C VAL A 150 8.64 -3.52 17.58
N ILE A 151 8.39 -3.73 16.29
CA ILE A 151 7.22 -3.26 15.57
C ILE A 151 6.44 -4.48 15.07
N ASP A 152 5.14 -4.54 15.37
CA ASP A 152 4.26 -5.60 14.87
C ASP A 152 3.87 -5.32 13.40
N CYS A 153 3.97 -6.36 12.55
CA CYS A 153 3.57 -6.33 11.14
C CYS A 153 2.56 -7.47 10.90
N PRO A 154 1.26 -7.18 10.69
CA PRO A 154 0.65 -5.85 10.54
C PRO A 154 0.48 -5.10 11.89
N PRO A 155 0.36 -3.76 11.88
CA PRO A 155 0.30 -2.96 13.12
C PRO A 155 -1.00 -3.20 13.90
N ARG A 156 -0.95 -3.02 15.22
CA ARG A 156 -2.10 -3.20 16.12
C ARG A 156 -3.23 -2.24 15.72
N GLY A 157 -4.38 -2.79 15.31
CA GLY A 157 -5.54 -2.02 14.84
C GLY A 157 -5.67 -1.92 13.31
N ALA A 158 -4.80 -2.59 12.54
CA ALA A 158 -4.99 -2.70 11.09
C ALA A 158 -6.29 -3.44 10.72
N VAL A 159 -6.85 -3.11 9.54
CA VAL A 159 -8.08 -3.72 8.99
C VAL A 159 -7.98 -5.25 8.92
N LYS A 160 -6.77 -5.76 8.66
CA LYS A 160 -6.46 -7.18 8.68
C LYS A 160 -5.50 -7.48 9.83
N ALA A 161 -5.85 -8.48 10.63
CA ALA A 161 -5.06 -8.92 11.79
C ALA A 161 -3.82 -9.76 11.41
N SER A 162 -3.69 -10.14 10.13
CA SER A 162 -2.61 -10.96 9.60
C SER A 162 -2.24 -10.54 8.17
N LEU A 163 -1.02 -10.87 7.77
CA LEU A 163 -0.58 -10.85 6.38
C LEU A 163 -1.03 -12.15 5.72
N ASP A 164 -1.96 -12.04 4.77
CA ASP A 164 -2.53 -13.19 4.09
C ASP A 164 -1.86 -13.38 2.73
N ALA A 165 -1.36 -14.58 2.46
CA ALA A 165 -0.77 -14.95 1.18
C ALA A 165 -1.11 -16.39 0.81
N VAL A 166 -1.05 -16.74 -0.48
CA VAL A 166 -1.35 -18.09 -0.98
C VAL A 166 -0.07 -18.69 -1.55
N ALA A 167 0.30 -19.88 -1.09
CA ALA A 167 1.45 -20.62 -1.62
C ALA A 167 1.11 -21.25 -2.99
N LYS A 168 2.12 -21.77 -3.72
CA LYS A 168 1.91 -22.35 -5.06
C LYS A 168 0.97 -23.57 -5.10
N ASP A 169 0.79 -24.24 -3.97
CA ASP A 169 -0.17 -25.34 -3.80
C ASP A 169 -1.61 -24.86 -3.59
N GLY A 170 -1.86 -23.54 -3.60
CA GLY A 170 -3.19 -22.96 -3.49
C GLY A 170 -3.70 -22.82 -2.05
N ILE A 171 -2.87 -23.11 -1.03
CA ILE A 171 -3.24 -23.00 0.37
C ILE A 171 -2.88 -21.62 0.90
N GLN A 172 -3.85 -20.98 1.55
CA GLN A 172 -3.66 -19.69 2.19
C GLN A 172 -2.91 -19.85 3.52
N LEU A 173 -1.96 -18.97 3.77
CA LEU A 173 -1.27 -18.81 5.05
C LEU A 173 -1.53 -17.40 5.57
N LYS A 174 -1.83 -17.31 6.87
CA LYS A 174 -2.00 -16.07 7.60
C LYS A 174 -0.83 -15.92 8.55
N VAL A 175 -0.05 -14.86 8.38
CA VAL A 175 1.21 -14.69 9.10
C VAL A 175 1.20 -13.39 9.89
N LYS A 176 1.71 -13.43 11.12
CA LYS A 176 2.04 -12.23 11.90
C LYS A 176 3.53 -12.22 12.13
N ALA A 177 4.16 -11.08 11.88
CA ALA A 177 5.59 -10.90 12.06
C ALA A 177 5.88 -9.78 13.07
N ARG A 178 7.03 -9.89 13.73
CA ARG A 178 7.64 -8.86 14.56
C ARG A 178 8.93 -8.43 13.91
N VAL A 179 9.03 -7.14 13.62
CA VAL A 179 10.21 -6.54 13.01
C VAL A 179 10.96 -5.80 14.09
N THR A 180 12.19 -6.22 14.37
CA THR A 180 13.08 -5.51 15.28
C THR A 180 13.88 -4.50 14.46
N VAL A 181 13.67 -3.22 14.72
CA VAL A 181 14.34 -2.13 14.00
C VAL A 181 15.22 -1.31 14.93
N ARG A 182 16.31 -0.77 14.37
CA ARG A 182 17.16 0.23 15.02
C ARG A 182 17.15 1.50 14.19
N ALA A 183 17.32 2.66 14.82
CA ALA A 183 17.37 3.92 14.07
C ALA A 183 18.70 4.04 13.29
N ASN A 184 18.63 4.44 12.02
CA ASN A 184 19.78 4.80 11.23
C ASN A 184 19.98 6.32 11.27
N LEU A 185 20.90 6.78 12.13
CA LEU A 185 21.13 8.21 12.36
C LEU A 185 21.59 8.97 11.12
N GLN A 186 22.23 8.31 10.15
CA GLN A 186 22.70 8.95 8.91
C GLN A 186 21.56 9.22 7.93
N GLN A 187 20.51 8.39 7.94
CA GLN A 187 19.36 8.48 7.03
C GLN A 187 18.07 8.94 7.74
N LEU A 188 18.21 9.45 8.96
CA LEU A 188 17.09 9.90 9.79
C LEU A 188 16.40 11.15 9.21
N ILE A 189 17.15 11.97 8.46
CA ILE A 189 16.64 13.16 7.78
C ILE A 189 16.31 12.77 6.32
N GLY A 190 15.04 12.85 5.96
CA GLY A 190 14.57 12.53 4.60
C GLY A 190 14.34 11.05 4.30
N GLY A 191 14.72 10.14 5.21
CA GLY A 191 14.41 8.72 5.10
C GLY A 191 12.94 8.39 5.37
N ALA A 192 12.47 7.28 4.80
CA ALA A 192 11.10 6.81 5.03
C ALA A 192 10.88 6.33 6.47
N THR A 193 9.64 6.46 6.96
CA THR A 193 9.24 6.19 8.34
C THR A 193 8.90 4.70 8.58
N GLU A 194 8.57 4.36 9.84
CA GLU A 194 8.16 3.01 10.25
C GLU A 194 7.06 2.41 9.36
N GLU A 195 6.09 3.22 8.94
CA GLU A 195 4.98 2.78 8.07
C GLU A 195 5.45 2.20 6.75
N THR A 196 6.50 2.80 6.15
CA THR A 196 7.07 2.32 4.89
C THR A 196 7.78 0.99 5.08
N ILE A 197 8.47 0.80 6.21
CA ILE A 197 9.13 -0.46 6.54
C ILE A 197 8.09 -1.56 6.75
N ILE A 198 7.02 -1.29 7.49
CA ILE A 198 5.92 -2.24 7.70
C ILE A 198 5.34 -2.68 6.35
N ALA A 199 5.09 -1.73 5.44
CA ALA A 199 4.55 -2.03 4.12
C ALA A 199 5.50 -2.89 3.28
N ARG A 200 6.79 -2.50 3.19
CA ARG A 200 7.80 -3.22 2.43
C ARG A 200 8.08 -4.61 2.99
N VAL A 201 8.16 -4.75 4.31
CA VAL A 201 8.31 -6.04 4.99
C VAL A 201 7.06 -6.90 4.75
N GLY A 202 5.86 -6.32 4.86
CA GLY A 202 4.62 -7.01 4.55
C GLY A 202 4.57 -7.54 3.12
N GLU A 203 4.94 -6.73 2.14
CA GLU A 203 5.08 -7.13 0.74
C GLU A 203 6.12 -8.24 0.58
N GLY A 204 7.27 -8.10 1.23
CA GLY A 204 8.34 -9.09 1.24
C GLY A 204 7.85 -10.45 1.74
N ILE A 205 7.12 -10.47 2.86
CA ILE A 205 6.56 -11.68 3.46
C ILE A 205 5.53 -12.32 2.52
N VAL A 206 4.59 -11.54 1.99
CA VAL A 206 3.58 -12.03 1.04
C VAL A 206 4.23 -12.63 -0.20
N SER A 207 5.26 -11.96 -0.75
CA SER A 207 6.04 -12.43 -1.88
C SER A 207 6.81 -13.72 -1.58
N ALA A 208 7.39 -13.85 -0.38
CA ALA A 208 8.10 -15.05 0.04
C ALA A 208 7.16 -16.26 0.15
N ILE A 209 5.98 -16.08 0.75
CA ILE A 209 4.96 -17.13 0.85
C ILE A 209 4.45 -17.53 -0.53
N GLY A 210 4.14 -16.56 -1.41
CA GLY A 210 3.69 -16.83 -2.77
C GLY A 210 4.73 -17.53 -3.65
N SER A 211 6.00 -17.42 -3.30
CA SER A 211 7.09 -18.10 -4.01
C SER A 211 7.33 -19.54 -3.54
N ALA A 212 6.83 -19.90 -2.35
CA ALA A 212 6.99 -21.22 -1.76
C ALA A 212 6.24 -22.30 -2.55
N ALA A 213 6.86 -23.48 -2.68
CA ALA A 213 6.29 -24.59 -3.45
C ALA A 213 5.03 -25.17 -2.78
N ASN A 214 5.03 -25.26 -1.46
CA ASN A 214 3.92 -25.77 -0.66
C ASN A 214 3.84 -25.03 0.68
N HIS A 215 2.65 -25.00 1.28
CA HIS A 215 2.44 -24.42 2.61
C HIS A 215 3.23 -25.18 3.69
N LYS A 216 3.44 -26.49 3.50
CA LYS A 216 4.18 -27.34 4.45
C LYS A 216 5.63 -26.90 4.63
N ALA A 217 6.35 -26.55 3.55
CA ALA A 217 7.74 -26.09 3.68
C ALA A 217 7.85 -24.81 4.52
N VAL A 218 6.85 -23.93 4.44
CA VAL A 218 6.81 -22.70 5.23
C VAL A 218 6.51 -23.00 6.70
N LEU A 219 5.63 -23.96 6.98
CA LEU A 219 5.31 -24.39 8.35
C LEU A 219 6.46 -25.16 9.02
N GLU A 220 7.17 -26.00 8.27
CA GLU A 220 8.33 -26.75 8.76
C GLU A 220 9.49 -25.81 9.13
N ASN A 221 9.66 -24.71 8.38
CA ASN A 221 10.73 -23.76 8.63
C ASN A 221 10.30 -22.31 8.33
N PRO A 222 9.70 -21.60 9.30
CA PRO A 222 9.25 -20.21 9.12
C PRO A 222 10.38 -19.22 8.81
N ASP A 223 11.63 -19.55 9.15
CA ASP A 223 12.80 -18.68 8.92
C ASP A 223 13.11 -18.49 7.43
N VAL A 224 12.57 -19.34 6.54
CA VAL A 224 12.72 -19.14 5.10
C VAL A 224 12.11 -17.81 4.65
N ILE A 225 11.03 -17.38 5.32
CA ILE A 225 10.39 -16.08 5.06
C ILE A 225 11.34 -14.96 5.46
N SER A 226 11.82 -14.95 6.71
CA SER A 226 12.67 -13.88 7.22
C SER A 226 13.96 -13.73 6.41
N LYS A 227 14.59 -14.85 6.03
CA LYS A 227 15.78 -14.85 5.16
C LYS A 227 15.50 -14.29 3.77
N ALA A 228 14.39 -14.70 3.13
CA ALA A 228 14.01 -14.20 1.81
C ALA A 228 13.71 -12.70 1.82
N VAL A 229 13.14 -12.21 2.92
CA VAL A 229 12.77 -10.80 3.11
C VAL A 229 14.01 -9.94 3.40
N LEU A 230 14.91 -10.39 4.28
CA LEU A 230 16.17 -9.70 4.59
C LEU A 230 17.11 -9.62 3.37
N ALA A 231 17.10 -10.62 2.50
CA ALA A 231 17.89 -10.61 1.26
C ALA A 231 17.55 -9.45 0.31
N LYS A 232 16.33 -8.90 0.40
CA LYS A 232 15.86 -7.80 -0.47
C LYS A 232 16.28 -6.39 0.01
N ARG A 233 16.95 -6.25 1.17
CA ARG A 233 17.38 -4.94 1.75
C ARG A 233 16.26 -3.87 1.74
N LEU A 234 15.15 -4.22 2.37
CA LEU A 234 13.91 -3.44 2.40
C LEU A 234 14.05 -2.12 3.19
N ASP A 235 15.12 -1.99 3.96
CA ASP A 235 15.55 -0.84 4.75
C ASP A 235 16.41 0.17 3.96
N SER A 236 16.55 -0.02 2.64
CA SER A 236 17.19 0.99 1.79
C SER A 236 16.40 2.30 1.80
N GLN A 237 17.11 3.41 2.08
CA GLN A 237 16.55 4.77 2.13
C GLN A 237 15.48 4.97 3.22
N THR A 238 15.57 4.20 4.31
CA THR A 238 14.67 4.36 5.46
C THR A 238 15.39 4.94 6.68
N ALA A 239 14.64 5.60 7.55
CA ALA A 239 15.16 6.14 8.81
C ALA A 239 15.56 5.05 9.82
N PHE A 240 15.24 3.79 9.53
CA PHE A 240 15.58 2.64 10.37
C PHE A 240 16.30 1.57 9.55
N GLU A 241 17.05 0.74 10.26
CA GLU A 241 17.71 -0.47 9.77
C GLU A 241 17.04 -1.69 10.41
N ILE A 242 16.83 -2.74 9.64
CA ILE A 242 16.16 -3.96 10.12
C ILE A 242 17.21 -4.87 10.77
N VAL A 243 17.05 -5.17 12.05
CA VAL A 243 17.94 -6.09 12.79
C VAL A 243 17.48 -7.52 12.61
N SER A 244 16.19 -7.79 12.84
CA SER A 244 15.59 -9.11 12.68
C SER A 244 14.14 -9.00 12.23
N ILE A 245 13.66 -10.07 11.60
CA ILE A 245 12.26 -10.27 11.26
C ILE A 245 11.89 -11.64 11.82
N ASP A 246 11.04 -11.65 12.83
CA ASP A 246 10.65 -12.85 13.54
C ASP A 246 9.18 -13.16 13.21
N ILE A 247 8.88 -14.41 12.84
CA ILE A 247 7.50 -14.84 12.60
C ILE A 247 6.87 -15.17 13.96
N ALA A 248 5.89 -14.37 14.37
CA ALA A 248 5.24 -14.51 15.67
C ALA A 248 4.14 -15.59 15.65
N ASP A 249 3.47 -15.76 14.51
CA ASP A 249 2.31 -16.65 14.37
C ASP A 249 2.10 -17.00 12.90
N ILE A 250 1.73 -18.26 12.62
CA ILE A 250 1.42 -18.75 11.27
C ILE A 250 0.24 -19.72 11.31
N ASP A 251 -0.87 -19.31 10.70
CA ASP A 251 -2.09 -20.10 10.61
C ASP A 251 -2.36 -20.55 9.17
N VAL A 252 -2.88 -21.76 9.02
CA VAL A 252 -3.39 -22.26 7.73
C VAL A 252 -4.83 -21.76 7.53
N GLY A 253 -5.06 -21.07 6.42
CA GLY A 253 -6.35 -20.53 6.02
C GLY A 253 -7.13 -21.46 5.09
N ALA A 254 -7.83 -20.85 4.13
CA ALA A 254 -8.62 -21.61 3.16
C ALA A 254 -7.75 -22.20 2.04
N ASN A 255 -8.23 -23.31 1.45
CA ASN A 255 -7.66 -23.84 0.22
C ASN A 255 -8.27 -23.09 -0.98
N ILE A 256 -7.63 -21.98 -1.36
CA ILE A 256 -8.04 -21.13 -2.46
C ILE A 256 -7.90 -21.88 -3.79
N GLY A 257 -6.87 -22.71 -3.94
CA GLY A 257 -6.64 -23.50 -5.15
C GLY A 257 -7.80 -24.46 -5.45
N ALA A 258 -8.25 -25.21 -4.44
CA ALA A 258 -9.40 -26.12 -4.59
C ALA A 258 -10.70 -25.37 -4.94
N ARG A 259 -10.92 -24.20 -4.34
CA ARG A 259 -12.09 -23.37 -4.65
C ARG A 259 -12.05 -22.85 -6.09
N LEU A 260 -10.91 -22.29 -6.52
CA LEU A 260 -10.73 -21.82 -7.89
C LEU A 260 -10.88 -22.95 -8.92
N GLN A 261 -10.41 -24.16 -8.60
CA GLN A 261 -10.60 -25.33 -9.46
C GLN A 261 -12.08 -25.75 -9.56
N ALA A 262 -12.83 -25.70 -8.46
CA ALA A 262 -14.27 -25.97 -8.48
C ALA A 262 -15.02 -24.92 -9.31
N ASP A 263 -14.70 -23.64 -9.11
CA ASP A 263 -15.30 -22.52 -9.85
C ASP A 263 -14.99 -22.63 -11.35
N GLN A 264 -13.76 -22.99 -11.71
CA GLN A 264 -13.36 -23.21 -13.11
C GLN A 264 -14.09 -24.41 -13.73
N ALA A 265 -14.22 -25.52 -12.99
CA ALA A 265 -14.94 -26.69 -13.47
C ALA A 265 -16.43 -26.39 -13.69
N GLU A 266 -17.05 -25.61 -12.81
CA GLU A 266 -18.44 -25.17 -12.98
C GLU A 266 -18.58 -24.29 -14.22
N ALA A 267 -17.71 -23.30 -14.41
CA ALA A 267 -17.69 -22.47 -15.60
C ALA A 267 -17.51 -23.30 -16.89
N ASP A 268 -16.59 -24.26 -16.89
CA ASP A 268 -16.34 -25.14 -18.04
C ASP A 268 -17.57 -26.01 -18.36
N THR A 269 -18.28 -26.52 -17.34
CA THR A 269 -19.54 -27.26 -17.55
C THR A 269 -20.64 -26.38 -18.15
N GLN A 270 -20.74 -25.12 -17.74
CA GLN A 270 -21.71 -24.18 -18.31
C GLN A 270 -21.39 -23.89 -19.78
N VAL A 271 -20.12 -23.65 -20.12
CA VAL A 271 -19.69 -23.45 -21.52
C VAL A 271 -19.93 -24.70 -22.36
N ALA A 272 -19.64 -25.89 -21.82
CA ALA A 272 -19.91 -27.16 -22.50
C ALA A 272 -21.40 -27.37 -22.76
N ARG A 273 -22.27 -27.07 -21.78
CA ARG A 273 -23.73 -27.12 -21.93
C ARG A 273 -24.22 -26.14 -23.00
N ALA A 274 -23.75 -24.89 -22.96
CA ALA A 274 -24.11 -23.88 -23.96
C ALA A 274 -23.67 -24.28 -25.38
N ARG A 275 -22.49 -24.87 -25.54
CA ARG A 275 -22.02 -25.41 -26.84
C ARG A 275 -22.86 -26.58 -27.32
N ALA A 276 -23.25 -27.48 -26.42
CA ALA A 276 -24.12 -28.61 -26.74
C ALA A 276 -25.52 -28.12 -27.18
N GLU A 277 -26.05 -27.12 -26.50
CA GLU A 277 -27.33 -26.48 -26.84
C GLU A 277 -27.26 -25.76 -28.18
N ASN A 278 -26.23 -24.96 -28.42
CA ASN A 278 -26.01 -24.32 -29.73
C ASN A 278 -25.89 -25.35 -30.86
N LYS A 279 -25.16 -26.45 -30.64
CA LYS A 279 -25.04 -27.52 -31.63
C LYS A 279 -26.39 -28.18 -31.90
N ARG A 280 -27.18 -28.44 -30.85
CA ARG A 280 -28.54 -28.97 -30.97
C ARG A 280 -29.45 -28.01 -31.74
N ALA A 281 -29.41 -26.72 -31.43
CA ALA A 281 -30.17 -25.70 -32.14
C ALA A 281 -29.77 -25.63 -33.62
N SER A 282 -28.48 -25.66 -33.93
CA SER A 282 -27.99 -25.67 -35.32
C SER A 282 -28.40 -26.93 -36.09
N ALA A 283 -28.43 -28.09 -35.42
CA ALA A 283 -28.84 -29.34 -36.06
C ALA A 283 -30.35 -29.31 -36.40
N VAL A 284 -31.18 -28.81 -35.48
CA VAL A 284 -32.61 -28.62 -35.73
C VAL A 284 -32.85 -27.59 -36.84
N ALA A 285 -32.09 -26.48 -36.86
CA ALA A 285 -32.18 -25.49 -37.93
C ALA A 285 -31.80 -26.10 -39.29
N ALA A 286 -30.72 -26.88 -39.36
CA ALA A 286 -30.31 -27.58 -40.58
C ALA A 286 -31.35 -28.61 -41.04
N GLU A 287 -31.97 -29.36 -40.11
CA GLU A 287 -33.07 -30.27 -40.41
C GLU A 287 -34.25 -29.52 -41.05
N LYS A 288 -34.62 -28.36 -40.49
CA LYS A 288 -35.69 -27.51 -41.04
C LYS A 288 -35.35 -26.88 -42.39
N GLU A 289 -34.10 -26.47 -42.60
CA GLU A 289 -33.64 -26.04 -43.93
C GLU A 289 -33.73 -27.18 -44.96
N MET A 290 -33.38 -28.40 -44.58
CA MET A 290 -33.46 -29.55 -45.48
C MET A 290 -34.91 -29.93 -45.78
N GLU A 291 -35.79 -29.89 -44.78
CA GLU A 291 -37.23 -30.08 -44.97
C GLU A 291 -37.80 -29.03 -45.94
N ALA A 292 -37.45 -27.75 -45.75
CA ALA A 292 -37.84 -26.67 -46.67
C ALA A 292 -37.33 -26.89 -48.11
N LYS A 293 -36.07 -27.35 -48.28
CA LYS A 293 -35.51 -27.69 -49.60
C LYS A 293 -36.23 -28.87 -50.26
N VAL A 294 -36.66 -29.87 -49.48
CA VAL A 294 -37.45 -30.99 -50.00
C VAL A 294 -38.81 -30.48 -50.49
N GLU A 295 -39.47 -29.62 -49.73
CA GLU A 295 -40.73 -29.00 -50.15
C GLU A 295 -40.56 -28.09 -51.38
N GLU A 296 -39.49 -27.30 -51.46
CA GLU A 296 -39.17 -26.50 -52.64
C GLU A 296 -38.94 -27.39 -53.87
N SER A 297 -38.18 -28.48 -53.72
CA SER A 297 -37.93 -29.45 -54.80
C SER A 297 -39.21 -30.15 -55.23
N ARG A 298 -40.11 -30.48 -54.28
CA ARG A 298 -41.44 -31.03 -54.56
C ARG A 298 -42.28 -30.02 -55.34
N ALA A 299 -42.28 -28.75 -54.95
CA ALA A 299 -42.98 -27.70 -55.66
C ALA A 299 -42.45 -27.56 -57.11
N GLN A 300 -41.13 -27.60 -57.31
CA GLN A 300 -40.52 -27.60 -58.65
C GLN A 300 -40.92 -28.84 -59.47
N LEU A 301 -40.93 -30.03 -58.86
CA LEU A 301 -41.42 -31.25 -59.50
C LEU A 301 -42.88 -31.10 -59.94
N VAL A 302 -43.73 -30.56 -59.08
CA VAL A 302 -45.15 -30.33 -59.38
C VAL A 302 -45.31 -29.32 -60.52
N LEU A 303 -44.54 -28.23 -60.54
CA LEU A 303 -44.53 -27.27 -61.65
C LEU A 303 -44.11 -27.93 -62.97
N ALA A 304 -43.06 -28.75 -62.96
CA ALA A 304 -42.62 -29.48 -64.14
C ALA A 304 -43.65 -30.53 -64.60
N GLN A 305 -44.32 -31.21 -63.67
CA GLN A 305 -45.42 -32.11 -63.99
C GLN A 305 -46.64 -31.37 -64.55
N ALA A 306 -46.95 -30.18 -64.05
CA ALA A 306 -48.06 -29.35 -64.54
C ALA A 306 -47.83 -28.86 -65.98
N ALA A 307 -46.57 -28.70 -66.41
CA ALA A 307 -46.23 -28.38 -67.78
C ALA A 307 -46.58 -29.52 -68.77
N VAL A 308 -46.70 -30.77 -68.32
CA VAL A 308 -47.04 -31.91 -69.20
C VAL A 308 -48.50 -31.83 -69.69
N PRO A 309 -49.53 -31.66 -68.83
CA PRO A 309 -50.89 -31.39 -69.28
C PRO A 309 -51.01 -30.15 -70.16
N GLU A 310 -50.27 -29.09 -69.86
CA GLU A 310 -50.29 -27.86 -70.68
C GLU A 310 -49.73 -28.12 -72.08
N ALA A 311 -48.58 -28.80 -72.18
CA ALA A 311 -48.00 -29.20 -73.46
C ALA A 311 -48.90 -30.20 -74.22
N MET A 312 -49.60 -31.11 -73.51
CA MET A 312 -50.60 -31.98 -74.12
C MET A 312 -51.80 -31.19 -74.66
N ALA A 313 -52.29 -30.19 -73.92
CA ALA A 313 -53.36 -29.30 -74.37
C ALA A 313 -52.96 -28.52 -75.63
N ASP A 314 -51.70 -28.07 -75.72
CA ASP A 314 -51.15 -27.45 -76.93
C ASP A 314 -51.03 -28.43 -78.10
N ALA A 315 -50.62 -29.68 -77.85
CA ALA A 315 -50.58 -30.72 -78.88
C ALA A 315 -51.98 -31.07 -79.43
N PHE A 316 -53.02 -31.05 -78.58
CA PHE A 316 -54.41 -31.17 -79.02
C PHE A 316 -54.86 -29.98 -79.86
N ARG A 317 -54.48 -28.74 -79.48
CA ARG A 317 -54.81 -27.52 -80.24
C ARG A 317 -54.14 -27.48 -81.62
N ASN A 318 -52.88 -27.91 -81.69
CA ASN A 318 -52.08 -27.90 -82.92
C ASN A 318 -52.32 -29.13 -83.81
N GLY A 319 -53.18 -30.06 -83.40
CA GLY A 319 -53.59 -31.23 -84.19
C GLY A 319 -52.55 -32.35 -84.30
N THR A 320 -51.48 -32.31 -83.49
CA THR A 320 -50.43 -33.34 -83.47
C THR A 320 -50.80 -34.55 -82.63
N LEU A 321 -51.78 -34.44 -81.72
CA LEU A 321 -52.29 -35.54 -80.91
C LEU A 321 -53.79 -35.74 -81.14
N GLY A 322 -54.19 -36.95 -81.56
CA GLY A 322 -55.58 -37.31 -81.81
C GLY A 322 -56.30 -37.87 -80.56
N ILE A 323 -57.64 -37.79 -80.55
CA ILE A 323 -58.49 -38.30 -79.46
C ILE A 323 -58.26 -39.80 -79.20
N LEU A 324 -58.06 -40.59 -80.28
CA LEU A 324 -57.78 -42.03 -80.17
C LEU A 324 -56.43 -42.34 -79.50
N ASP A 325 -55.42 -41.48 -79.67
CA ASP A 325 -54.09 -41.68 -79.08
C ASP A 325 -54.07 -41.28 -77.60
N TYR A 326 -54.89 -40.32 -77.18
CA TYR A 326 -55.11 -40.01 -75.77
C TYR A 326 -55.75 -41.17 -75.01
N PHE A 327 -56.79 -41.81 -75.58
CA PHE A 327 -57.41 -42.98 -74.95
C PHE A 327 -56.44 -44.17 -74.85
N LYS A 328 -55.54 -44.36 -75.83
CA LYS A 328 -54.47 -45.35 -75.72
C LYS A 328 -53.50 -45.03 -74.57
N LEU A 329 -53.06 -43.78 -74.45
CA LEU A 329 -52.20 -43.35 -73.35
C LEU A 329 -52.88 -43.56 -71.99
N GLN A 330 -54.16 -43.21 -71.88
CA GLN A 330 -54.95 -43.40 -70.66
C GLN A 330 -55.12 -44.88 -70.29
N ASN A 331 -55.29 -45.76 -71.28
CA ASN A 331 -55.37 -47.20 -71.05
C ASN A 331 -54.01 -47.78 -70.60
N ILE A 332 -52.91 -47.32 -71.19
CA ILE A 332 -51.56 -47.75 -70.79
C ILE A 332 -51.23 -47.24 -69.37
N SER A 333 -51.60 -46.00 -69.03
CA SER A 333 -51.42 -45.48 -67.68
C SER A 333 -52.26 -46.25 -66.66
N ALA A 334 -53.52 -46.55 -66.98
CA ALA A 334 -54.40 -47.35 -66.13
C ALA A 334 -53.87 -48.78 -65.93
N ASP A 335 -53.33 -49.43 -66.97
CA ASP A 335 -52.68 -50.75 -66.84
C ASP A 335 -51.41 -50.66 -65.97
N THR A 336 -50.63 -49.59 -66.13
CA THR A 336 -49.43 -49.36 -65.32
C THR A 336 -49.79 -49.13 -63.84
N ASP A 337 -50.83 -48.37 -63.56
CA ASP A 337 -51.30 -48.10 -62.20
C ASP A 337 -51.89 -49.36 -61.55
N MET A 338 -52.66 -50.16 -62.29
CA MET A 338 -53.10 -51.48 -61.82
C MET A 338 -51.91 -52.41 -61.52
N ARG A 339 -50.90 -52.47 -62.40
CA ARG A 339 -49.69 -53.28 -62.15
C ARG A 339 -48.90 -52.80 -60.94
N LYS A 340 -48.76 -51.48 -60.74
CA LYS A 340 -48.11 -50.91 -59.55
C LYS A 340 -48.88 -51.26 -58.28
N ALA A 341 -50.21 -51.12 -58.29
CA ALA A 341 -51.05 -51.50 -57.15
C ALA A 341 -50.92 -52.98 -56.81
N LEU A 342 -50.98 -53.88 -57.81
CA LEU A 342 -50.77 -55.32 -57.64
C LEU A 342 -49.37 -55.65 -57.09
N ALA A 343 -48.33 -54.95 -57.56
CA ALA A 343 -46.96 -55.13 -57.06
C ALA A 343 -46.80 -54.70 -55.59
N VAL A 344 -47.45 -53.61 -55.18
CA VAL A 344 -47.46 -53.15 -53.77
C VAL A 344 -48.19 -54.16 -52.88
N THR A 345 -49.37 -54.62 -53.28
CA THR A 345 -50.13 -55.63 -52.52
C THR A 345 -49.38 -56.96 -52.41
N THR A 346 -48.59 -57.34 -53.42
CA THR A 346 -47.77 -58.55 -53.37
C THR A 346 -46.60 -58.42 -52.38
N LYS A 347 -46.01 -57.23 -52.27
CA LYS A 347 -44.91 -56.93 -51.34
C LYS A 347 -45.36 -56.90 -49.89
N ASP A 348 -46.51 -56.27 -49.60
CA ASP A 348 -47.10 -56.29 -48.25
C ASP A 348 -47.50 -57.70 -47.82
N ASN A 349 -48.00 -58.53 -48.74
CA ASN A 349 -48.31 -59.93 -48.45
C ASN A 349 -47.06 -60.82 -48.23
N SER A 350 -45.95 -60.55 -48.93
CA SER A 350 -44.68 -61.26 -48.68
C SER A 350 -44.05 -60.88 -47.34
N ASP A 351 -44.14 -59.61 -46.94
CA ASP A 351 -43.62 -59.13 -45.67
C ASP A 351 -44.46 -59.68 -44.50
N ALA A 352 -45.79 -59.74 -44.63
CA ALA A 352 -46.70 -60.35 -43.66
C ALA A 352 -46.52 -61.88 -43.50
N TYR A 353 -46.18 -62.61 -44.57
CA TYR A 353 -45.90 -64.06 -44.50
C TYR A 353 -44.53 -64.34 -43.84
N SER A 354 -43.56 -63.43 -43.97
CA SER A 354 -42.24 -63.56 -43.36
C SER A 354 -42.25 -63.32 -41.84
N ASP A 355 -43.06 -62.36 -41.35
CA ASP A 355 -43.21 -62.07 -39.91
C ASP A 355 -43.97 -63.18 -39.16
N ASN A 356 -44.92 -63.87 -39.83
CA ASN A 356 -45.68 -64.98 -39.23
C ASN A 356 -44.89 -66.29 -39.11
N ASN A 357 -43.84 -66.47 -39.92
CA ASN A 357 -42.98 -67.66 -39.87
C ASN A 357 -41.78 -67.52 -38.91
N GLN A 358 -41.50 -66.30 -38.43
CA GLN A 358 -40.52 -66.03 -37.36
C GLN A 358 -41.12 -66.08 -35.95
N ARG A 359 -42.46 -66.13 -35.83
CA ARG A 359 -43.20 -66.20 -34.56
C ARG A 359 -43.74 -67.60 -34.20
N ARG A 360 -43.30 -68.66 -34.88
CA ARG A 360 -43.65 -70.06 -34.60
C ARG A 360 -42.48 -70.88 -34.10
#